data_AF-A0A366U3P3-F1
#
_entry.id   AF-A0A366U3P3-F1
#
_cell.length_a   1.000
_cell.length_b   1.000
_cell.length_c   1.000
_cell.angle_alpha   90.00
_cell.angle_beta   90.00
_cell.angle_gamma   90.00
#
_symmetry.space_group_name_H-M   'P 1'
#
loop_
_entity.id
_entity.type
_entity.pdbx_description
1 polymer ?
#
loop_
_entity_poly.entity_id
_entity_poly.type
_entity_poly.pdbx_seq_one_letter_code
_entity_poly.pdbx_strand_id
1 'polypeptide(L)'
;MRKLKHQGFTLVEMLIVLLVISILILLFVPNLSAQRTVIDEKGNAAIVKVVETQIELFQLNENRTPTRQELLAGNYVTEEQYAIYLAHRNE
;
A
#
# COMPACT_ATOMS: atom_id res chain seq x y z
N MET A 1 34.09 -31.35 40.36
CA MET A 1 33.17 -30.49 39.58
C MET A 1 32.65 -31.27 38.38
N ARG A 2 31.37 -31.66 38.37
CA ARG A 2 30.73 -32.37 37.24
C ARG A 2 30.43 -31.36 36.13
N LYS A 3 31.03 -31.53 34.93
CA LYS A 3 30.64 -30.76 33.74
C LYS A 3 29.26 -31.23 33.28
N LEU A 4 28.27 -30.33 33.28
CA LEU A 4 26.98 -30.53 32.62
C LEU A 4 27.24 -30.49 31.10
N LYS A 5 27.06 -31.61 30.41
CA LYS A 5 27.07 -31.64 28.94
C LYS A 5 25.79 -30.98 28.47
N HIS A 6 25.86 -29.76 27.96
CA HIS A 6 24.76 -29.17 27.22
C HIS A 6 24.66 -29.89 25.88
N GLN A 7 23.53 -30.57 25.63
CA GLN A 7 23.22 -31.11 24.30
C GLN A 7 22.94 -29.91 23.40
N GLY A 8 23.85 -29.63 22.47
CA GLY A 8 23.70 -28.56 21.49
C GLY A 8 22.74 -28.96 20.38
N PHE A 9 22.11 -27.96 19.78
CA PHE A 9 21.22 -28.08 18.63
C PHE A 9 21.90 -28.86 17.49
N THR A 10 21.22 -29.83 16.90
CA THR A 10 21.73 -30.65 15.80
C THR A 10 21.44 -30.01 14.45
N LEU A 11 22.24 -30.37 13.43
CA LEU A 11 21.97 -29.95 12.05
C LEU A 11 20.60 -30.47 11.56
N VAL A 12 20.19 -31.66 11.99
CA VAL A 12 18.90 -32.25 11.63
C VAL A 12 17.74 -31.41 12.18
N GLU A 13 17.85 -30.91 13.41
CA GLU A 13 16.84 -30.01 13.98
C GLU A 13 16.76 -28.70 13.19
N MET A 14 17.89 -28.13 12.75
CA MET A 14 17.87 -26.93 11.90
C MET A 14 17.19 -27.19 10.54
N LEU A 15 17.39 -28.38 9.94
CA LEU A 15 16.73 -28.74 8.68
C LEU A 15 15.20 -28.82 8.83
N ILE A 16 14.73 -29.41 9.92
CA ILE A 16 13.28 -29.49 10.21
C ILE A 16 12.71 -28.08 10.44
N VAL A 17 13.42 -27.23 11.17
CA VAL A 17 13.00 -25.83 11.39
C VAL A 17 12.90 -25.05 10.07
N LEU A 18 13.90 -25.16 9.20
CA LEU A 18 13.87 -24.49 7.90
C LEU A 18 12.76 -25.02 6.99
N LEU A 19 12.46 -26.32 7.06
CA LEU A 19 11.34 -26.93 6.35
C LEU A 19 10.00 -26.33 6.81
N VAL A 20 9.78 -26.23 8.13
CA VAL A 20 8.56 -25.64 8.69
C VAL A 20 8.43 -24.17 8.32
N ILE A 21 9.51 -23.37 8.46
CA ILE A 21 9.50 -21.95 8.08
C ILE A 21 9.19 -21.78 6.58
N SER A 22 9.73 -22.63 5.72
CA SER A 22 9.48 -22.57 4.27
C SER A 22 7.99 -22.77 3.94
N ILE A 23 7.31 -23.72 4.60
CA ILE A 23 5.87 -23.95 4.42
C ILE A 23 5.07 -22.75 4.94
N LEU A 24 5.45 -22.19 6.10
CA LEU A 24 4.79 -20.99 6.62
C LEU A 24 4.94 -19.80 5.65
N ILE A 25 6.14 -19.52 5.15
CA ILE A 25 6.37 -18.44 4.17
C ILE A 25 5.47 -18.64 2.94
N LEU A 26 5.36 -19.87 2.42
CA LEU A 26 4.52 -20.16 1.26
C LEU A 26 3.03 -19.86 1.51
N LEU A 27 2.53 -20.07 2.72
CA LEU A 27 1.14 -19.74 3.08
C LEU A 27 0.94 -18.24 3.38
N PHE A 28 1.93 -17.58 4.00
CA PHE A 28 1.83 -16.18 4.42
C PHE A 28 2.11 -15.18 3.29
N VAL A 29 3.08 -15.43 2.41
CA VAL A 29 3.44 -14.54 1.28
C VAL A 29 2.26 -14.24 0.34
N PRO A 30 1.48 -15.22 -0.16
CA PRO A 30 0.37 -14.90 -1.05
C PRO A 30 -0.72 -14.09 -0.35
N ASN A 31 -0.96 -14.37 0.94
CA ASN A 31 -1.94 -13.62 1.73
C ASN A 31 -1.49 -12.16 1.95
N LEU A 32 -0.19 -11.94 2.23
CA LEU A 32 0.38 -10.60 2.39
C LEU A 32 0.40 -9.81 1.07
N SER A 33 0.78 -10.46 -0.04
CA SER A 33 0.81 -9.83 -1.36
C SER A 33 -0.58 -9.37 -1.81
N ALA A 34 -1.62 -10.19 -1.59
CA ALA A 34 -2.99 -9.82 -1.93
C ALA A 34 -3.50 -8.63 -1.10
N GLN A 35 -3.16 -8.57 0.20
CA GLN A 35 -3.51 -7.43 1.05
C GLN A 35 -2.84 -6.13 0.59
N ARG A 36 -1.60 -6.22 0.08
CA ARG A 36 -0.89 -5.05 -0.45
C ARG A 36 -1.65 -4.41 -1.61
N THR A 37 -2.09 -5.21 -2.59
CA THR A 37 -2.88 -4.73 -3.74
C THR A 37 -4.18 -4.06 -3.28
N VAL A 38 -4.92 -4.67 -2.37
CA VAL A 38 -6.17 -4.10 -1.83
C VAL A 38 -5.92 -2.77 -1.11
N ILE A 39 -4.81 -2.64 -0.40
CA ILE A 39 -4.42 -1.38 0.27
C ILE A 39 -4.08 -0.32 -0.76
N ASP A 40 -3.31 -0.67 -1.80
CA ASP A 40 -2.92 0.27 -2.85
C ASP A 40 -4.18 0.75 -3.63
N GLU A 41 -5.12 -0.14 -3.96
CA GLU A 41 -6.42 0.22 -4.56
C GLU A 41 -7.25 1.16 -3.67
N LYS A 42 -7.42 0.82 -2.38
CA LYS A 42 -8.14 1.67 -1.43
C LYS A 42 -7.46 3.02 -1.22
N GLY A 43 -6.13 3.05 -1.20
CA GLY A 43 -5.34 4.27 -1.12
C GLY A 43 -5.56 5.17 -2.32
N ASN A 44 -5.51 4.59 -3.53
CA ASN A 44 -5.77 5.33 -4.77
C ASN A 44 -7.21 5.87 -4.82
N ALA A 45 -8.20 5.08 -4.40
CA ALA A 45 -9.59 5.53 -4.31
C ALA A 45 -9.77 6.69 -3.31
N ALA A 46 -9.05 6.68 -2.19
CA ALA A 46 -9.07 7.79 -1.25
C ALA A 46 -8.45 9.07 -1.85
N ILE A 47 -7.35 8.93 -2.60
CA ILE A 47 -6.71 10.05 -3.31
C ILE A 47 -7.68 10.65 -4.36
N VAL A 48 -8.35 9.80 -5.13
CA VAL A 48 -9.40 10.22 -6.08
C VAL A 48 -10.48 11.03 -5.37
N LYS A 49 -10.99 10.53 -4.23
CA LYS A 49 -12.01 11.23 -3.44
C LYS A 49 -11.53 12.60 -2.94
N VAL A 50 -10.28 12.71 -2.52
CA VAL A 50 -9.68 14.01 -2.12
C VAL A 50 -9.70 14.99 -3.29
N VAL A 51 -9.25 14.56 -4.47
CA VAL A 51 -9.23 15.40 -5.68
C VAL A 51 -10.65 15.83 -6.06
N GLU A 52 -11.63 14.93 -6.02
CA GLU A 52 -13.04 15.25 -6.25
C GLU A 52 -13.57 16.30 -5.28
N THR A 53 -13.30 16.13 -3.97
CA THR A 53 -13.70 17.10 -2.95
C THR A 53 -13.07 18.47 -3.20
N GLN A 54 -11.82 18.54 -3.64
CA GLN A 54 -11.20 19.83 -3.99
C GLN A 54 -11.85 20.47 -5.22
N ILE A 55 -12.24 19.66 -6.22
CA ILE A 55 -12.99 20.13 -7.38
C ILE A 55 -14.37 20.66 -6.97
N GLU A 56 -15.10 19.94 -6.11
CA GLU A 56 -16.40 20.34 -5.58
C GLU A 56 -16.31 21.64 -4.77
N LEU A 57 -15.30 21.77 -3.89
CA LEU A 57 -15.06 22.99 -3.13
C LEU A 57 -14.75 24.18 -4.03
N PHE A 58 -13.96 23.97 -5.08
CA PHE A 58 -13.68 25.02 -6.06
C PHE A 58 -14.96 25.43 -6.80
N GLN A 59 -15.77 24.47 -7.26
CA GLN A 59 -17.04 24.75 -7.93
C GLN A 59 -18.00 25.52 -7.04
N LEU A 60 -18.05 25.21 -5.75
CA LEU A 60 -18.88 25.92 -4.78
C LEU A 60 -18.43 27.39 -4.61
N ASN A 61 -17.11 27.63 -4.61
CA ASN A 61 -16.56 28.97 -4.39
C ASN A 61 -16.60 29.84 -5.67
N GLU A 62 -16.25 29.26 -6.81
CA GLU A 62 -16.01 29.98 -8.07
C GLU A 62 -17.15 29.79 -9.09
N ASN A 63 -18.19 29.02 -8.76
CA ASN A 63 -19.34 28.69 -9.62
C ASN A 63 -18.95 28.13 -11.01
N ARG A 64 -17.78 27.51 -11.10
CA ARG A 64 -17.26 26.91 -12.34
C ARG A 64 -16.36 25.72 -12.03
N THR A 65 -16.23 24.80 -12.99
CA THR A 65 -15.32 23.67 -12.88
C THR A 65 -13.87 24.15 -13.01
N PRO A 66 -12.96 23.77 -12.09
CA PRO A 66 -11.56 24.13 -12.20
C PRO A 66 -10.87 23.42 -13.35
N THR A 67 -9.92 24.10 -13.98
CA THR A 67 -8.99 23.49 -14.93
C THR A 67 -7.84 22.79 -14.19
N ARG A 68 -7.12 21.88 -14.87
CA ARG A 68 -5.93 21.22 -14.32
C ARG A 68 -4.92 22.24 -13.79
N GLN A 69 -4.63 23.29 -14.57
CA GLN A 69 -3.67 24.31 -14.16
C GLN A 69 -4.09 25.01 -12.88
N GLU A 70 -5.38 25.25 -12.67
CA GLU A 70 -5.89 25.94 -11.46
C GLU A 70 -5.82 25.06 -10.21
N LEU A 71 -6.07 23.75 -10.36
CA LEU A 71 -5.92 22.81 -9.25
C LEU A 71 -4.45 22.68 -8.80
N LEU A 72 -3.52 22.66 -9.75
CA LEU A 72 -2.08 22.57 -9.47
C LEU A 72 -1.49 23.91 -9.00
N ALA A 73 -1.83 25.02 -9.67
CA ALA A 73 -1.33 26.35 -9.32
C ALA A 73 -1.90 26.86 -8.00
N GLY A 74 -3.14 26.48 -7.67
CA GLY A 74 -3.78 26.78 -6.39
C GLY A 74 -3.32 25.89 -5.24
N ASN A 75 -2.39 24.95 -5.45
CA ASN A 75 -1.96 23.94 -4.48
C ASN A 75 -3.12 23.13 -3.87
N TYR A 76 -4.22 22.97 -4.61
CA TYR A 76 -5.36 22.16 -4.16
C TYR A 76 -5.02 20.67 -4.19
N VAL A 77 -4.21 20.24 -5.17
CA VAL A 77 -3.77 18.85 -5.35
C VAL A 77 -2.35 18.81 -5.88
N THR A 78 -1.61 17.73 -5.60
CA THR A 78 -0.29 17.50 -6.19
C THR A 78 -0.40 16.90 -7.60
N GLU A 79 0.69 16.98 -8.38
CA GLU A 79 0.74 16.35 -9.71
C GLU A 79 0.54 14.83 -9.64
N GLU A 80 1.09 14.18 -8.61
CA GLU A 80 0.93 12.76 -8.37
C GLU A 80 -0.52 12.38 -8.07
N GLN A 81 -1.20 13.14 -7.19
CA GLN A 81 -2.62 12.91 -6.87
C GLN A 81 -3.51 13.10 -8.10
N TYR A 82 -3.23 14.12 -8.90
CA TYR A 82 -3.98 14.37 -10.14
C TYR A 82 -3.71 13.28 -11.20
N ALA A 83 -2.48 12.75 -11.27
CA ALA A 83 -2.16 11.64 -12.15
C ALA A 83 -2.90 10.36 -11.76
N ILE A 84 -2.98 10.03 -10.46
CA ILE A 84 -3.78 8.91 -9.94
C ILE A 84 -5.26 9.10 -10.27
N TYR A 85 -5.79 10.31 -10.08
CA TYR A 85 -7.17 10.65 -10.47
C TYR A 85 -7.44 10.41 -11.96
N LEU A 86 -6.53 10.83 -12.85
CA LEU A 86 -6.67 10.60 -14.28
C LEU A 86 -6.57 9.13 -14.67
N ALA A 87 -5.64 8.38 -14.05
CA ALA A 87 -5.49 6.95 -14.29
C ALA A 87 -6.79 6.21 -13.96
N HIS A 88 -7.39 6.50 -12.80
CA HIS A 88 -8.62 5.84 -12.34
C HIS A 88 -9.88 6.27 -13.10
N ARG A 89 -9.93 7.50 -13.63
CA ARG A 89 -11.06 7.98 -14.45
C ARG A 89 -11.08 7.38 -15.85
N ASN A 90 -9.93 6.89 -16.33
CA ASN A 90 -9.77 6.33 -17.67
C ASN A 90 -9.83 4.78 -17.69
N GLU A 91 -10.02 4.16 -16.53
CA GLU A 91 -10.38 2.73 -16.36
C GLU A 91 -11.89 2.54 -16.55
#